data_AF-A0A0R3U0S9-F1
#
_entry.id   AF-A0A0R3U0S9-F1
#
_cell.length_a   1.000
_cell.length_b   1.000
_cell.length_c   1.000
_cell.angle_alpha   90.00
_cell.angle_beta   90.00
_cell.angle_gamma   90.00
#
_symmetry.space_group_name_H-M   'P 1'
#
loop_
_entity.id
_entity.type
_entity.pdbx_description
1 polymer ?
#
loop_
_entity_poly.entity_id
_entity_poly.type
_entity_poly.pdbx_seq_one_letter_code
_entity_poly.pdbx_strand_id
1 'polypeptide(L)'
;MATYASFILLVWFTKCILIDRSNSKESMLKLANTAHLIRDEKDIVFPEGTRGNGMSGSLPFKKGAFRLAVEAQVRYHLVSFTAL
;
A
#
# COMPACT_ATOMS: atom_id res chain seq x y z
N MET A 1 -9.62 18.42 16.75
CA MET A 1 -10.87 17.72 16.41
C MET A 1 -11.24 17.83 14.93
N ALA A 2 -11.18 19.01 14.28
CA ALA A 2 -11.50 19.16 12.85
C ALA A 2 -10.58 18.38 11.88
N THR A 3 -9.35 18.06 12.27
CA THR A 3 -8.35 17.35 11.46
C THR A 3 -8.63 15.86 11.27
N TYR A 4 -9.39 15.22 12.17
CA TYR A 4 -9.74 13.81 12.04
C TYR A 4 -10.87 13.60 11.03
N ALA A 5 -11.82 14.55 10.97
CA ALA A 5 -12.94 14.49 10.04
C ALA A 5 -12.47 14.53 8.58
N SER A 6 -11.53 15.41 8.25
CA SER A 6 -10.95 15.49 6.91
C SER A 6 -10.17 14.23 6.53
N PHE A 7 -9.44 13.62 7.47
CA PHE A 7 -8.73 12.35 7.24
C PHE A 7 -9.69 11.18 6.99
N ILE A 8 -10.77 11.07 7.77
CA ILE A 8 -11.78 10.03 7.58
C ILE A 8 -12.47 10.18 6.22
N LEU A 9 -12.81 11.41 5.82
CA LEU A 9 -13.41 11.68 4.52
C LEU A 9 -12.48 11.25 3.38
N LEU A 10 -11.18 11.58 3.49
CA LEU A 10 -10.19 11.23 2.48
C LEU A 10 -10.08 9.71 2.32
N VAL A 11 -9.91 8.96 3.41
CA VAL A 11 -9.79 7.49 3.38
C VAL A 11 -11.03 6.84 2.76
N TRP A 12 -12.22 7.37 3.06
CA TRP A 12 -13.46 6.89 2.48
C TRP A 12 -13.55 7.16 0.98
N PHE A 13 -13.18 8.36 0.52
CA PHE A 13 -13.20 8.73 -0.90
C PHE A 13 -12.15 7.97 -1.73
N THR A 14 -10.96 7.74 -1.20
CA THR A 14 -9.85 7.09 -1.92
C THR A 14 -9.89 5.57 -1.82
N LYS A 15 -10.87 4.99 -1.10
CA LYS A 15 -10.99 3.54 -0.86
C LYS A 15 -9.69 2.92 -0.32
N CYS A 16 -8.95 3.66 0.50
CA CYS A 16 -7.66 3.22 1.02
C CYS A 16 -7.79 1.96 1.88
N ILE A 17 -7.00 0.93 1.56
CA ILE A 17 -6.96 -0.30 2.36
C ILE A 17 -5.98 -0.11 3.52
N LEU A 18 -6.55 -0.04 4.72
CA LEU A 18 -5.77 0.10 5.95
C LEU A 18 -5.30 -1.27 6.45
N ILE A 19 -4.01 -1.37 6.72
CA ILE A 19 -3.34 -2.61 7.13
C ILE A 19 -2.70 -2.39 8.49
N ASP A 20 -2.98 -3.30 9.42
CA ASP A 20 -2.28 -3.34 10.70
C ASP A 20 -0.92 -4.05 10.54
N ARG A 21 0.16 -3.35 10.89
CA ARG A 21 1.53 -3.87 10.80
C ARG A 21 1.91 -4.77 11.98
N SER A 22 1.15 -4.73 13.08
CA SER A 22 1.37 -5.60 14.25
C SER A 22 0.91 -7.04 13.99
N ASN A 23 -0.13 -7.21 13.17
CA ASN A 23 -0.70 -8.51 12.83
C ASN A 23 -0.45 -8.89 11.36
N SER A 24 0.68 -9.54 11.10
CA SER A 24 1.11 -9.95 9.75
C SER A 24 0.16 -10.96 9.09
N LYS A 25 -0.52 -11.81 9.87
CA LYS A 25 -1.43 -12.83 9.36
C LYS A 25 -2.73 -12.21 8.86
N GLU A 26 -3.33 -11.33 9.66
CA GLU A 26 -4.57 -10.66 9.30
C GLU A 26 -4.36 -9.67 8.14
N SER A 27 -3.23 -8.97 8.12
CA SER A 27 -2.85 -8.10 7.01
C SER A 27 -2.71 -8.85 5.69
N MET A 28 -2.07 -10.03 5.68
CA MET A 28 -2.01 -10.87 4.47
C MET A 28 -3.39 -11.31 3.99
N LEU A 29 -4.30 -11.70 4.91
CA LEU A 29 -5.66 -12.07 4.53
C LEU A 29 -6.44 -10.89 3.95
N LYS A 30 -6.32 -9.69 4.54
CA LYS A 30 -6.91 -8.46 3.99
C LYS A 30 -6.37 -8.17 2.59
N LEU A 31 -5.05 -8.30 2.39
CA LEU A 31 -4.42 -8.12 1.09
C LEU A 31 -4.93 -9.13 0.06
N ALA A 32 -5.00 -10.41 0.40
CA ALA A 32 -5.52 -11.46 -0.49
C ALA A 32 -6.98 -11.21 -0.89
N ASN A 33 -7.84 -10.86 0.08
CA ASN A 33 -9.23 -10.48 -0.21
C ASN A 33 -9.32 -9.26 -1.13
N THR A 34 -8.40 -8.31 -0.96
CA THR A 34 -8.34 -7.10 -1.77
C THR A 34 -7.74 -7.36 -3.16
N ALA A 35 -7.01 -8.45 -3.37
CA ALA A 35 -6.42 -8.78 -4.67
C ALA A 35 -7.44 -8.82 -5.82
N HIS A 36 -8.69 -9.15 -5.51
CA HIS A 36 -9.80 -9.11 -6.46
C HIS A 36 -10.18 -7.69 -6.88
N LEU A 37 -10.12 -6.71 -5.98
CA LEU A 37 -10.46 -5.30 -6.26
C LEU A 37 -9.39 -4.62 -7.13
N ILE A 38 -8.12 -4.99 -6.90
CA ILE A 38 -6.96 -4.41 -7.61
C ILE A 38 -6.96 -4.77 -9.11
N ARG A 39 -7.73 -5.78 -9.54
CA ARG A 39 -7.79 -6.16 -10.96
C ARG A 39 -8.50 -5.12 -11.83
N ASP A 40 -9.48 -4.43 -11.27
CA ASP A 40 -10.36 -3.52 -12.03
C ASP A 40 -9.93 -2.05 -11.88
N GLU A 41 -9.07 -1.73 -10.90
CA GLU A 41 -8.61 -0.38 -10.60
C GLU A 41 -7.08 -0.24 -10.68
N LYS A 42 -6.59 1.02 -10.69
CA LYS A 42 -5.14 1.31 -10.66
C LYS A 42 -4.73 1.69 -9.25
N ASP A 43 -4.01 0.80 -8.59
CA ASP A 43 -3.52 1.02 -7.23
C ASP A 43 -2.04 1.38 -7.17
N ILE A 44 -1.70 2.23 -6.19
CA ILE A 44 -0.33 2.62 -5.88
C ILE A 44 0.06 1.95 -4.56
N VAL A 45 1.11 1.12 -4.61
CA VAL A 45 1.62 0.42 -3.43
C VAL A 45 3.08 0.80 -3.19
N PHE A 46 3.39 1.21 -1.97
CA PHE A 46 4.75 1.49 -1.54
C PHE A 46 5.36 0.24 -0.90
N PRO A 47 6.28 -0.48 -1.58
CA PRO A 47 6.81 -1.76 -1.10
C PRO A 47 7.67 -1.64 0.16
N GLU A 48 8.12 -0.44 0.52
CA GLU A 48 8.81 -0.15 1.79
C GLU A 48 7.86 -0.27 3.01
N GLY A 49 6.60 0.16 2.87
CA GLY A 49 5.61 0.18 3.94
C GLY A 49 5.93 1.10 5.12
N THR A 50 6.93 1.97 5.00
CA THR A 50 7.38 2.97 5.98
C THR A 50 7.98 4.15 5.24
N ARG A 51 7.62 5.38 5.66
CA ARG A 51 8.32 6.59 5.21
C ARG A 51 9.76 6.52 5.70
N GLY A 52 10.74 6.49 4.79
CA GLY A 52 12.16 6.60 5.14
C GLY A 52 12.51 7.98 5.68
N ASN A 53 13.65 8.10 6.38
CA ASN A 53 14.09 9.37 6.99
C ASN A 53 14.65 10.39 5.97
N GLY A 54 14.39 10.22 4.66
CA GLY A 54 14.87 11.10 3.59
C GLY A 54 16.38 11.08 3.32
N MET A 55 17.20 10.65 4.29
CA MET A 55 18.67 10.68 4.20
C MET A 55 19.29 9.44 3.54
N SER A 56 18.58 8.32 3.48
CA SER A 56 19.14 7.02 3.08
C SER A 56 18.32 6.37 1.96
N GLY A 57 18.17 7.05 0.82
CA GLY A 57 17.61 6.49 -0.42
C GLY A 57 16.30 5.69 -0.26
N SER A 58 16.08 4.74 -1.17
CA SER A 58 14.96 3.80 -1.08
C SER A 58 15.20 2.74 0.00
N LEU A 59 14.22 2.54 0.89
CA LEU A 59 14.25 1.47 1.88
C LEU A 59 14.16 0.09 1.22
N PRO A 60 14.64 -0.98 1.87
CA PRO A 60 14.55 -2.34 1.35
C PRO A 60 13.08 -2.73 1.11
N PHE A 61 12.81 -3.25 -0.10
CA PHE A 61 11.47 -3.63 -0.50
C PHE A 61 10.97 -4.87 0.25
N LYS A 62 9.75 -4.79 0.78
CA LYS A 62 9.06 -5.93 1.37
C LYS A 62 8.38 -6.76 0.29
N LYS A 63 8.38 -8.08 0.49
CA LYS A 63 7.79 -9.07 -0.44
C LYS A 63 6.26 -8.97 -0.58
N GLY A 64 5.58 -8.31 0.37
CA GLY A 64 4.11 -8.27 0.43
C GLY A 64 3.46 -7.68 -0.82
N ALA A 65 3.97 -6.56 -1.32
CA ALA A 65 3.45 -5.89 -2.52
C ALA A 65 3.56 -6.79 -3.77
N PHE A 66 4.68 -7.49 -3.92
CA PHE A 66 4.91 -8.39 -5.05
C PHE A 66 4.03 -9.64 -4.97
N ARG A 67 3.89 -10.22 -3.77
CA ARG A 67 2.99 -11.37 -3.56
C ARG A 67 1.56 -11.03 -3.92
N LEU A 68 1.09 -9.83 -3.55
CA LEU A 68 -0.23 -9.32 -3.91
C LEU A 68 -0.39 -9.20 -5.42
N ALA A 69 0.59 -8.64 -6.13
CA ALA A 69 0.53 -8.52 -7.59
C ALA A 69 0.46 -9.89 -8.30
N VAL A 70 1.23 -10.87 -7.79
CA VAL A 70 1.20 -12.25 -8.28
C VAL A 70 -0.16 -12.90 -8.00
N GLU A 71 -0.72 -12.73 -6.80
CA GLU A 71 -2.03 -13.29 -6.44
C GLU A 71 -3.19 -12.64 -7.21
N ALA A 72 -3.11 -11.34 -7.44
CA ALA A 72 -4.05 -10.60 -8.27
C ALA A 72 -3.87 -10.88 -9.78
N GLN A 73 -2.76 -11.49 -10.21
CA GLN A 73 -2.42 -11.71 -11.62
C GLN A 73 -2.40 -10.40 -12.45
N VAL A 74 -1.92 -9.30 -11.83
CA VAL A 74 -1.85 -7.98 -12.46
C VAL A 74 -0.42 -7.59 -12.81
N ARG A 75 -0.26 -6.76 -13.85
CA ARG A 75 1.02 -6.17 -14.20
C ARG A 75 1.35 -5.05 -13.22
N TYR A 76 2.56 -5.06 -12.64
CA TYR A 76 3.07 -3.95 -11.83
C TYR A 76 4.15 -3.16 -12.59
N HIS A 77 4.19 -1.85 -12.33
CA HIS A 77 5.21 -0.94 -12.83
C HIS A 77 5.97 -0.35 -11.65
N LEU A 78 7.30 -0.49 -11.63
CA LEU A 78 8.13 0.11 -10.60
C LEU A 78 8.41 1.56 -10.94
N VAL A 79 8.04 2.47 -10.03
CA VAL A 79 8.30 3.91 -10.14
C VAL A 79 9.19 4.31 -8.98
N SER A 80 10.33 4.94 -9.28
CA SER A 80 11.23 5.51 -8.28
C SER A 80 10.94 6.99 -8.09
N PHE A 81 10.80 7.42 -6.84
CA PHE A 81 10.67 8.82 -6.48
C PHE A 81 11.96 9.28 -5.82
N THR A 82 12.68 10.19 -6.47
CA THR A 82 13.86 10.85 -5.90
C THR A 82 13.45 12.27 -5.53
N ALA A 83 13.70 12.67 -4.29
CA ALA A 83 13.56 14.07 -3.90
C ALA A 83 14.68 14.87 -4.59
N LEU A 84 14.30 15.85 -5.41
CA LEU A 84 15.21 16.82 -6.01
C LEU A 84 15.76 17.78 -4.96
#